data_AF-A0ABD2NQU0-F1
#
_entry.id   AF-A0ABD2NQU0-F1
#
_cell.length_a   1.000
_cell.length_b   1.000
_cell.length_c   1.000
_cell.angle_alpha   90.00
_cell.angle_beta   90.00
_cell.angle_gamma   90.00
#
_symmetry.space_group_name_H-M   'P 1'
#
loop_
_entity.id
_entity.type
_entity.pdbx_description
1 polymer ?
#
loop_
_entity_poly.entity_id
_entity_poly.type
_entity_poly.pdbx_seq_one_letter_code
_entity_poly.pdbx_strand_id
1 'polypeptide(L)'
;MGSYNTIRPRKAINGFSWNNEEKNKTIFKIEDFNKKQNREMAISVPPNGVRLFWFFSFGIAACLAGYFISNIYVKWSESPVIISFSPLDADLNSIPFPSITICNMNQAKRPEAEHIVEHGTPAQKKLLEDYCNLNNEPNQTEYETDWDTMQNFLITVGQSCNDMLKQCLWKNEKVDCDDYFNNDLTDEGLCCSFNRLPPNMVYWNPKSLSYLNQTYSNNIYDWNPEDGFPDVISAANENFIPRRPLGAGQHLGLSITLDTQVDKYYCSSTYSVGFKIVLSNPIETPKTADFGFLLSPGVEARYVINPTIREATDSLKNVAIEKRKCYFSNERTLQYFRFNLASIPRVMNFSLLNDVRYLKFTKDREAVFYYAIRKLNEPKEISGVHFMCLHS
;
A
#
# COMPACT_ATOMS: atom_id res chain seq x y z
N MET A 1 40.13 -50.05 -20.87
CA MET A 1 39.35 -51.21 -20.39
C MET A 1 38.03 -51.22 -21.17
N GLY A 2 37.67 -52.17 -22.03
CA GLY A 2 38.35 -53.32 -22.58
C GLY A 2 37.49 -53.82 -23.76
N SER A 3 38.08 -53.81 -24.94
CA SER A 3 38.03 -54.87 -25.97
C SER A 3 36.71 -55.22 -26.66
N TYR A 4 36.63 -54.78 -27.92
CA TYR A 4 35.94 -55.46 -29.02
C TYR A 4 36.63 -56.79 -29.40
N ASN A 5 35.94 -57.55 -30.26
CA ASN A 5 36.32 -58.78 -31.01
C ASN A 5 36.08 -60.09 -30.27
N THR A 6 35.46 -61.14 -30.82
CA THR A 6 35.12 -61.56 -32.20
C THR A 6 34.17 -62.79 -32.05
N ILE A 7 33.34 -63.23 -33.00
CA ILE A 7 33.70 -64.21 -34.06
C ILE A 7 32.48 -64.45 -34.99
N ARG A 8 32.76 -64.28 -36.29
CA ARG A 8 32.32 -64.87 -37.58
C ARG A 8 31.05 -65.73 -37.78
N PRO A 9 30.55 -65.75 -39.05
CA PRO A 9 29.24 -66.29 -39.47
C PRO A 9 29.27 -67.73 -40.03
N ARG A 10 28.11 -68.39 -40.01
CA ARG A 10 27.61 -69.52 -40.85
C ARG A 10 26.27 -69.96 -40.22
N LYS A 11 25.17 -70.30 -40.90
CA LYS A 11 24.83 -70.73 -42.26
C LYS A 11 23.37 -70.33 -42.52
N ALA A 12 23.01 -70.12 -43.78
CA ALA A 12 21.62 -70.07 -44.21
C ALA A 12 20.90 -71.40 -43.90
N ILE A 13 19.66 -71.30 -43.40
CA ILE A 13 18.65 -72.35 -43.52
C ILE A 13 17.44 -71.69 -44.18
N ASN A 14 17.16 -72.16 -45.39
CA ASN A 14 15.95 -71.85 -46.14
C ASN A 14 14.72 -72.39 -45.43
N GLY A 15 13.61 -71.67 -45.60
CA GLY A 15 12.28 -72.25 -45.61
C GLY A 15 11.51 -72.08 -44.31
N PHE A 16 10.71 -71.02 -44.24
CA PHE A 16 9.39 -71.12 -43.59
C PHE A 16 8.39 -70.32 -44.41
N SER A 17 7.80 -71.03 -45.38
CA SER A 17 6.57 -70.63 -46.04
C SER A 17 5.49 -70.57 -44.96
N TRP A 18 4.95 -69.39 -44.69
CA TRP A 18 3.75 -69.26 -43.87
C TRP A 18 2.59 -69.88 -44.64
N ASN A 19 2.14 -71.06 -44.22
CA ASN A 19 0.95 -71.70 -44.77
C ASN A 19 -0.23 -70.72 -44.68
N ASN A 20 -0.80 -70.33 -45.83
CA ASN A 20 -1.99 -69.47 -45.90
C ASN A 20 -3.18 -70.05 -45.10
N GLU A 21 -3.16 -71.36 -44.87
CA GLU A 21 -4.16 -72.06 -44.06
C GLU A 21 -4.06 -71.73 -42.55
N GLU A 22 -2.87 -71.47 -42.02
CA GLU A 22 -2.70 -71.06 -40.61
C GLU A 22 -3.07 -69.60 -40.41
N LYS A 23 -2.69 -68.69 -41.32
CA LYS A 23 -3.14 -67.28 -41.28
C LYS A 23 -4.67 -67.18 -41.30
N ASN A 24 -5.33 -67.95 -42.17
CA ASN A 24 -6.78 -67.96 -42.23
C ASN A 24 -7.41 -68.56 -40.96
N LYS A 25 -6.81 -69.59 -40.36
CA LYS A 25 -7.27 -70.16 -39.07
C LYS A 25 -7.10 -69.18 -37.91
N THR A 26 -6.04 -68.36 -37.87
CA THR A 26 -5.84 -67.35 -36.82
C THR A 26 -6.77 -66.14 -37.02
N ILE A 27 -7.00 -65.69 -38.25
CA ILE A 27 -7.95 -64.62 -38.57
C ILE A 27 -9.39 -65.07 -38.27
N PHE A 28 -9.78 -66.28 -38.68
CA PHE A 28 -11.09 -66.85 -38.30
C PHE A 28 -11.23 -66.99 -36.78
N LYS A 29 -10.16 -67.39 -36.07
CA LYS A 29 -10.19 -67.41 -34.60
C LYS A 29 -10.32 -66.02 -33.99
N ILE A 30 -9.67 -64.99 -34.53
CA ILE A 30 -9.77 -63.61 -34.03
C ILE A 30 -11.15 -63.01 -34.35
N GLU A 31 -11.71 -63.29 -35.53
CA GLU A 31 -13.08 -62.91 -35.88
C GLU A 31 -14.10 -63.64 -35.01
N ASP A 32 -13.94 -64.94 -34.76
CA ASP A 32 -14.80 -65.70 -33.85
C ASP A 32 -14.60 -65.29 -32.39
N PHE A 33 -13.40 -64.90 -31.97
CA PHE A 33 -13.16 -64.37 -30.62
C PHE A 33 -13.76 -62.97 -30.46
N ASN A 34 -13.66 -62.08 -31.46
CA ASN A 34 -14.37 -60.79 -31.47
C ASN A 34 -15.89 -60.97 -31.55
N LYS A 35 -16.38 -61.98 -32.27
CA LYS A 35 -17.82 -62.29 -32.38
C LYS A 35 -18.35 -62.94 -31.11
N LYS A 36 -17.53 -63.73 -30.40
CA LYS A 36 -17.86 -64.33 -29.10
C LYS A 36 -17.72 -63.33 -27.96
N GLN A 37 -16.72 -62.46 -27.99
CA GLN A 37 -16.56 -61.34 -27.05
C GLN A 37 -17.69 -60.30 -27.23
N ASN A 38 -18.10 -59.99 -28.47
CA ASN A 38 -19.28 -59.16 -28.73
C ASN A 38 -20.61 -59.86 -28.41
N ARG A 39 -20.66 -61.20 -28.39
CA ARG A 39 -21.87 -61.97 -27.99
C ARG A 39 -21.95 -62.24 -26.49
N GLU A 40 -20.83 -62.32 -25.78
CA GLU A 40 -20.77 -62.55 -24.33
C GLU A 40 -20.68 -61.23 -23.52
N MET A 41 -20.23 -60.12 -24.12
CA MET A 41 -20.48 -58.75 -23.63
C MET A 41 -21.75 -58.11 -24.23
N ALA A 42 -22.49 -58.81 -25.09
CA ALA A 42 -23.91 -58.56 -25.22
C ALA A 42 -24.61 -59.16 -23.99
N ILE A 43 -24.34 -58.58 -22.82
CA ILE A 43 -25.36 -58.53 -21.78
C ILE A 43 -26.60 -58.10 -22.53
N SER A 44 -27.63 -58.95 -22.57
CA SER A 44 -28.93 -58.60 -23.11
C SER A 44 -29.50 -57.53 -22.19
N VAL A 45 -28.96 -56.32 -22.27
CA VAL A 45 -29.52 -55.15 -21.65
C VAL A 45 -30.85 -55.03 -22.35
N PRO A 46 -31.99 -55.25 -21.65
CA PRO A 46 -33.29 -55.13 -22.28
C PRO A 46 -33.33 -53.78 -23.01
N PRO A 47 -34.05 -53.62 -24.13
CA PRO A 47 -34.16 -52.33 -24.81
C PRO A 47 -34.58 -51.20 -23.85
N ASN A 48 -35.28 -51.57 -22.78
CA ASN A 48 -35.63 -50.70 -21.65
C ASN A 48 -34.43 -50.36 -20.72
N GLY A 49 -33.49 -51.29 -20.50
CA GLY A 49 -32.29 -51.09 -19.68
C GLY A 49 -31.27 -50.14 -20.32
N VAL A 50 -31.12 -50.17 -21.65
CA VAL A 50 -30.26 -49.20 -22.36
C VAL A 50 -30.85 -47.79 -22.23
N ARG A 51 -32.17 -47.67 -22.38
CA ARG A 51 -32.90 -46.40 -22.21
C ARG A 51 -32.81 -45.88 -20.77
N LEU A 52 -32.88 -46.76 -19.77
CA LEU A 52 -32.72 -46.42 -18.34
C LEU A 52 -31.31 -45.94 -18.03
N PHE A 53 -30.26 -46.61 -18.53
CA PHE A 53 -28.87 -46.18 -18.35
C PHE A 53 -28.65 -44.76 -18.89
N TRP A 54 -29.10 -44.49 -20.11
CA TRP A 54 -28.98 -43.14 -20.69
C TRP A 54 -29.81 -42.11 -19.92
N PHE A 55 -31.01 -42.45 -19.45
CA PHE A 55 -31.83 -41.55 -18.62
C PHE A 55 -31.12 -41.16 -17.32
N PHE A 56 -30.55 -42.12 -16.60
CA PHE A 56 -29.78 -41.83 -15.38
C PHE A 56 -28.48 -41.07 -15.68
N SER A 57 -27.77 -41.43 -16.74
CA SER A 57 -26.54 -40.74 -17.15
C SER A 57 -26.81 -39.27 -17.52
N PHE A 58 -27.88 -38.99 -18.26
CA PHE A 58 -28.29 -37.62 -18.58
C PHE A 58 -28.81 -36.88 -17.34
N GLY A 59 -29.54 -37.54 -16.46
CA GLY A 59 -29.99 -36.96 -15.20
C GLY A 59 -28.82 -36.52 -14.31
N ILE A 60 -27.83 -37.39 -14.12
CA ILE A 60 -26.61 -37.09 -13.35
C ILE A 60 -25.82 -35.96 -14.02
N ALA A 61 -25.64 -36.02 -15.34
CA ALA A 61 -24.95 -34.96 -16.08
C ALA A 61 -25.66 -33.60 -15.95
N ALA A 62 -27.00 -33.58 -16.02
CA ALA A 62 -27.80 -32.37 -15.84
C ALA A 62 -27.72 -31.82 -14.40
N CYS A 63 -27.75 -32.69 -13.39
CA CYS A 63 -27.57 -32.29 -11.99
C CYS A 63 -26.18 -31.69 -11.74
N LEU A 64 -25.12 -32.32 -12.26
CA LEU A 64 -23.76 -31.79 -12.16
C LEU A 64 -23.61 -30.46 -12.90
N ALA A 65 -24.16 -30.35 -14.10
CA ALA A 65 -24.16 -29.10 -14.87
C ALA A 65 -24.88 -27.98 -14.09
N GLY A 66 -26.05 -28.25 -13.53
CA GLY A 66 -26.78 -27.30 -12.68
C GLY A 66 -25.97 -26.85 -11.45
N TYR A 67 -25.30 -27.80 -10.79
CA TYR A 67 -24.42 -27.50 -9.65
C TYR A 67 -23.25 -26.58 -10.05
N PHE A 68 -22.54 -26.89 -11.14
CA PHE A 68 -21.43 -26.06 -11.60
C PHE A 68 -21.87 -24.68 -12.09
N ILE A 69 -23.00 -24.59 -12.81
CA ILE A 69 -23.56 -23.31 -13.26
C ILE A 69 -23.94 -22.44 -12.06
N SER A 70 -24.58 -23.03 -11.05
CA SER A 70 -24.93 -22.30 -9.82
C SER A 70 -23.68 -21.78 -9.11
N ASN A 71 -22.63 -22.59 -8.97
CA ASN A 71 -21.39 -22.18 -8.34
C ASN A 71 -20.69 -21.04 -9.11
N ILE A 72 -20.62 -21.13 -10.44
CA ILE A 72 -20.06 -20.06 -11.29
C ILE A 72 -20.89 -18.78 -11.17
N TYR A 73 -22.22 -18.89 -11.15
CA TYR A 73 -23.11 -17.73 -11.00
C TYR A 73 -22.92 -17.04 -9.65
N VAL A 74 -22.82 -17.80 -8.56
CA VAL A 74 -22.53 -17.25 -7.23
C VAL A 74 -21.19 -16.52 -7.24
N LYS A 75 -20.12 -17.14 -7.75
CA LYS A 75 -18.81 -16.51 -7.85
C LYS A 75 -18.81 -15.23 -8.69
N TRP A 76 -19.53 -15.22 -9.81
CA TRP A 76 -19.67 -14.04 -10.67
C TRP A 76 -20.46 -12.92 -9.98
N SER A 77 -21.50 -13.26 -9.22
CA SER A 77 -22.31 -12.31 -8.47
C SER A 77 -21.55 -11.73 -7.27
N GLU A 78 -20.71 -12.52 -6.60
CA GLU A 78 -19.95 -12.10 -5.42
C GLU A 78 -18.68 -11.32 -5.78
N SER A 79 -18.09 -11.57 -6.96
CA SER A 79 -16.82 -10.94 -7.38
C SER A 79 -16.86 -10.47 -8.85
N PRO A 80 -17.55 -9.36 -9.14
CA PRO A 80 -17.72 -8.85 -10.51
C PRO A 80 -16.48 -8.12 -11.08
N VAL A 81 -15.41 -7.96 -10.29
CA VAL A 81 -14.20 -7.21 -10.66
C VAL A 81 -12.97 -8.10 -10.52
N ILE A 82 -12.05 -8.00 -11.48
CA ILE A 82 -10.78 -8.74 -11.50
C ILE A 82 -9.63 -7.77 -11.27
N ILE A 83 -8.66 -8.14 -10.43
CA ILE A 83 -7.41 -7.40 -10.21
C ILE A 83 -6.32 -8.03 -11.08
N SER A 84 -5.60 -7.20 -11.82
CA SER A 84 -4.41 -7.61 -12.57
C SER A 84 -3.26 -6.66 -12.28
N PHE A 85 -2.03 -7.19 -12.32
CA PHE A 85 -0.83 -6.36 -12.24
C PHE A 85 -0.48 -5.82 -13.62
N SER A 86 -0.18 -4.51 -13.70
CA SER A 86 0.42 -3.95 -14.90
C SER A 86 1.87 -4.45 -15.01
N PRO A 87 2.32 -4.94 -16.18
CA PRO A 87 3.71 -5.30 -16.40
C PRO A 87 4.62 -4.08 -16.64
N LEU A 88 4.04 -2.88 -16.75
CA LEU A 88 4.76 -1.63 -16.97
C LEU A 88 4.97 -0.90 -15.65
N ASP A 89 6.23 -0.56 -15.38
CA ASP A 89 6.57 0.34 -14.28
C ASP A 89 6.07 1.76 -14.58
N ALA A 90 5.53 2.43 -13.57
CA ALA A 90 5.17 3.84 -13.68
C ALA A 90 6.44 4.71 -13.82
N ASP A 91 6.37 5.74 -14.66
CA ASP A 91 7.45 6.70 -14.79
C ASP A 91 7.61 7.51 -13.48
N LEU A 92 8.86 7.80 -13.09
CA LEU A 92 9.13 8.61 -11.90
C LEU A 92 8.62 10.04 -12.05
N ASN A 93 8.47 10.54 -13.29
CA ASN A 93 7.93 11.86 -13.55
C ASN A 93 6.41 11.95 -13.41
N SER A 94 5.70 10.82 -13.37
CA SER A 94 4.24 10.79 -13.21
C SER A 94 3.80 10.64 -11.76
N ILE A 95 4.74 10.39 -10.84
CA ILE A 95 4.48 10.21 -9.41
C ILE A 95 5.07 11.34 -8.57
N PRO A 96 4.37 11.82 -7.53
CA PRO A 96 4.95 12.75 -6.59
C PRO A 96 5.90 12.01 -5.66
N PHE A 97 6.86 12.75 -5.13
CA PHE A 97 7.56 12.36 -3.93
C PHE A 97 6.53 12.32 -2.77
N PRO A 98 6.56 11.35 -1.84
CA PRO A 98 5.56 11.29 -0.78
C PRO A 98 5.57 12.53 0.09
N SER A 99 4.44 12.76 0.76
CA SER A 99 4.42 13.62 1.94
C SER A 99 5.11 12.88 3.09
N ILE A 100 6.01 13.56 3.80
CA ILE A 100 6.69 13.02 4.97
C ILE A 100 6.33 13.87 6.17
N THR A 101 5.63 13.28 7.14
CA THR A 101 5.28 13.95 8.39
C THR A 101 6.10 13.38 9.53
N ILE A 102 6.71 14.26 10.32
CA ILE A 102 7.63 13.95 11.41
C ILE A 102 7.11 14.60 12.69
N CYS A 103 6.83 13.79 13.70
CA CYS A 103 6.35 14.23 15.00
C CYS A 103 7.35 13.85 16.08
N ASN A 104 7.66 14.78 16.99
CA ASN A 104 8.40 14.42 18.20
C ASN A 104 7.46 13.65 19.13
N MET A 105 7.93 12.55 19.73
CA MET A 105 7.17 11.81 20.73
C MET A 105 6.96 12.60 22.03
N ASN A 106 7.70 13.70 22.22
CA ASN A 106 7.43 14.66 23.28
C ASN A 106 6.14 15.43 22.98
N GLN A 107 5.10 15.14 23.74
CA GLN A 107 3.81 15.79 23.59
C GLN A 107 3.85 17.24 24.07
N ALA A 108 4.54 17.52 25.18
CA ALA A 108 4.67 18.85 25.74
C ALA A 108 6.11 19.17 26.13
N LYS A 109 6.63 20.32 25.70
CA LYS A 109 7.92 20.85 26.17
C LYS A 109 7.82 21.17 27.66
N ARG A 110 8.76 20.65 28.45
CA ARG A 110 8.89 20.90 29.90
C ARG A 110 8.75 22.37 30.31
N PRO A 111 9.49 23.33 29.73
CA PRO A 111 9.35 24.74 30.14
C PRO A 111 7.93 25.29 29.92
N GLU A 112 7.26 24.90 28.83
CA GLU A 112 5.89 25.35 28.55
C GLU A 112 4.87 24.67 29.48
N ALA A 113 5.07 23.39 29.75
CA ALA A 113 4.22 22.63 30.67
C ALA A 113 4.32 23.18 32.10
N GLU A 114 5.53 23.42 32.60
CA GLU A 114 5.78 24.01 33.93
C GLU A 114 5.16 25.42 34.03
N HIS A 115 5.32 26.25 32.98
CA HIS A 115 4.67 27.56 32.91
C HIS A 115 3.14 27.47 32.98
N ILE A 116 2.52 26.49 32.31
CA ILE A 116 1.07 26.27 32.36
C ILE A 116 0.63 25.79 33.75
N VAL A 117 1.39 24.92 34.42
CA VAL A 117 1.08 24.45 35.78
C VAL A 117 1.08 25.60 36.78
N GLU A 118 2.04 26.52 36.67
CA GLU A 118 2.16 27.67 37.57
C GLU A 118 1.16 28.79 37.23
N HIS A 119 1.14 29.24 35.98
CA HIS A 119 0.50 30.49 35.55
C HIS A 119 -0.68 30.30 34.56
N GLY A 120 -0.92 29.08 34.08
CA GLY A 120 -1.94 28.79 33.07
C GLY A 120 -3.38 28.92 33.58
N THR A 121 -4.32 29.02 32.64
CA THR A 121 -5.76 29.00 32.96
C THR A 121 -6.22 27.62 33.42
N PRO A 122 -7.34 27.49 34.15
CA PRO A 122 -7.89 26.19 34.54
C PRO A 122 -8.09 25.24 33.34
N ALA A 123 -8.53 25.78 32.20
CA ALA A 123 -8.69 25.03 30.96
C ALA A 123 -7.34 24.50 30.42
N GLN A 124 -6.30 25.34 30.38
CA GLN A 124 -4.97 24.91 29.93
C GLN A 124 -4.35 23.86 30.86
N LYS A 125 -4.54 23.99 32.18
CA LYS A 125 -4.08 22.98 33.15
C LYS A 125 -4.79 21.65 32.92
N LYS A 126 -6.11 21.68 32.71
CA LYS A 126 -6.90 20.48 32.41
C LYS A 126 -6.49 19.84 31.08
N LEU A 127 -6.29 20.64 30.03
CA LEU A 127 -5.78 20.15 28.74
C LEU A 127 -4.40 19.49 28.90
N LEU A 128 -3.49 20.08 29.67
CA LEU A 128 -2.18 19.50 29.94
C LEU A 128 -2.28 18.17 30.70
N GLU A 129 -3.16 18.11 31.70
CA GLU A 129 -3.43 16.87 32.44
C GLU A 129 -3.99 15.79 31.51
N ASP A 130 -5.02 16.09 30.71
CA ASP A 130 -5.65 15.11 29.83
C ASP A 130 -4.72 14.66 28.69
N TYR A 131 -3.87 15.57 28.20
CA TYR A 131 -2.92 15.27 27.13
C TYR A 131 -1.75 14.39 27.61
N CYS A 132 -1.29 14.56 28.86
CA CYS A 132 -0.15 13.85 29.41
C CYS A 132 -0.50 12.64 30.31
N ASN A 133 -1.68 12.60 30.95
CA ASN A 133 -2.09 11.53 31.88
C ASN A 133 -3.25 10.71 31.34
N LEU A 134 -2.94 9.55 30.75
CA LEU A 134 -3.94 8.57 30.31
C LEU A 134 -4.60 7.78 31.47
N ASN A 135 -4.14 7.96 32.71
CA ASN A 135 -4.45 7.08 33.85
C ASN A 135 -5.37 7.69 34.92
N ASN A 136 -5.82 8.94 34.78
CA ASN A 136 -6.69 9.56 35.78
C ASN A 136 -8.16 9.42 35.39
N GLU A 137 -9.00 9.01 36.36
CA GLU A 137 -10.44 9.17 36.23
C GLU A 137 -10.74 10.66 35.99
N PRO A 138 -11.58 10.99 35.00
CA PRO A 138 -11.92 12.38 34.73
C PRO A 138 -12.65 12.95 35.95
N ASN A 139 -11.98 13.83 36.70
CA ASN A 139 -12.69 14.70 37.64
C ASN A 139 -13.75 15.48 36.84
N GLN A 140 -15.02 15.31 37.23
CA GLN A 140 -16.24 15.72 36.53
C GLN A 140 -16.47 17.25 36.45
N THR A 141 -15.43 18.03 36.18
CA THR A 141 -15.63 19.41 35.75
C THR A 141 -15.56 19.43 34.24
N GLU A 142 -16.73 19.28 33.61
CA GLU A 142 -16.92 19.46 32.17
C GLU A 142 -16.68 20.93 31.83
N TYR A 143 -15.45 21.25 31.45
CA TYR A 143 -15.10 22.56 30.91
C TYR A 143 -15.28 22.52 29.40
N GLU A 144 -16.36 23.16 28.91
CA GLU A 144 -16.54 23.39 27.48
C GLU A 144 -15.39 24.28 26.99
N THR A 145 -14.50 23.68 26.20
CA THR A 145 -13.30 24.35 25.68
C THR A 145 -13.47 24.55 24.19
N ASP A 146 -13.24 25.78 23.72
CA ASP A 146 -13.31 26.11 22.31
C ASP A 146 -12.14 25.52 21.52
N TRP A 147 -12.37 25.20 20.25
CA TRP A 147 -11.37 24.59 19.36
C TRP A 147 -10.11 25.47 19.21
N ASP A 148 -10.28 26.78 19.18
CA ASP A 148 -9.16 27.73 19.07
C ASP A 148 -8.24 27.63 20.31
N THR A 149 -8.81 27.39 21.48
CA THR A 149 -8.05 27.24 22.73
C THR A 149 -7.23 25.96 22.72
N MET A 150 -7.82 24.85 22.27
CA MET A 150 -7.12 23.57 22.15
C MET A 150 -5.98 23.64 21.12
N GLN A 151 -6.22 24.28 19.96
CA GLN A 151 -5.19 24.45 18.94
C GLN A 151 -4.04 25.33 19.43
N ASN A 152 -4.34 26.48 20.04
CA ASN A 152 -3.31 27.36 20.62
C ASN A 152 -2.50 26.64 21.70
N PHE A 153 -3.14 25.80 22.52
CA PHE A 153 -2.46 24.95 23.48
C PHE A 153 -1.46 24.01 22.78
N LEU A 154 -1.90 23.23 21.78
CA LEU A 154 -1.03 22.30 21.05
C LEU A 154 0.15 22.98 20.36
N ILE A 155 -0.07 24.15 19.77
CA ILE A 155 0.99 24.95 19.13
C ILE A 155 2.02 25.44 20.16
N THR A 156 1.54 25.88 21.33
CA THR A 156 2.41 26.43 22.39
C THR A 156 3.30 25.34 23.00
N VAL A 157 2.69 24.22 23.39
CA VAL A 157 3.42 23.14 24.09
C VAL A 157 4.28 22.29 23.14
N GLY A 158 3.92 22.23 21.86
CA GLY A 158 4.61 21.45 20.84
C GLY A 158 6.00 21.99 20.47
N GLN A 159 6.81 21.13 19.85
CA GLN A 159 8.10 21.53 19.26
C GLN A 159 7.88 22.05 17.84
N SER A 160 8.39 23.25 17.55
CA SER A 160 8.30 23.83 16.21
C SER A 160 9.25 23.14 15.22
N CYS A 161 8.97 23.26 13.93
CA CYS A 161 9.86 22.71 12.90
C CYS A 161 11.25 23.35 12.89
N ASN A 162 11.35 24.64 13.16
CA ASN A 162 12.64 25.34 13.25
C ASN A 162 13.49 24.82 14.43
N ASP A 163 12.84 24.44 15.54
CA ASP A 163 13.54 23.82 16.68
C ASP A 163 13.99 22.38 16.37
N MET A 164 13.15 21.64 15.65
CA MET A 164 13.29 20.21 15.38
C MET A 164 14.26 19.89 14.24
N LEU A 165 14.21 20.65 13.14
CA LEU A 165 14.99 20.41 11.93
C LEU A 165 16.27 21.26 11.97
N LYS A 166 17.42 20.63 12.20
CA LYS A 166 18.73 21.33 12.24
C LYS A 166 19.35 21.52 10.87
N GLN A 167 19.12 20.56 9.96
CA GLN A 167 19.66 20.59 8.62
C GLN A 167 18.71 19.90 7.67
N CYS A 168 18.52 20.48 6.48
CA CYS A 168 17.78 19.89 5.38
C CYS A 168 18.65 19.89 4.13
N LEU A 169 18.69 18.75 3.45
CA LEU A 169 19.32 18.57 2.16
C LEU A 169 18.26 18.00 1.24
N TRP A 170 18.03 18.65 0.10
CA TRP A 170 17.14 18.15 -0.93
C TRP A 170 17.97 17.98 -2.21
N LYS A 171 17.98 16.77 -2.78
CA LYS A 171 18.81 16.44 -3.94
C LYS A 171 20.31 16.68 -3.68
N ASN A 172 20.76 16.40 -2.46
CA ASN A 172 22.13 16.64 -1.98
C ASN A 172 22.55 18.12 -1.96
N GLU A 173 21.61 19.05 -2.10
CA GLU A 173 21.83 20.48 -1.94
C GLU A 173 21.29 20.93 -0.58
N LYS A 174 22.06 21.74 0.15
CA LYS A 174 21.62 22.29 1.43
C LYS A 174 20.54 23.33 1.16
N VAL A 175 19.38 23.15 1.77
CA VAL A 175 18.22 24.03 1.65
C VAL A 175 17.81 24.56 3.02
N ASP A 176 17.07 25.66 3.04
CA ASP A 176 16.41 26.11 4.26
C ASP A 176 15.27 25.14 4.61
N CYS A 177 15.18 24.72 5.87
CA CYS A 177 14.15 23.80 6.31
C CYS A 177 12.77 24.48 6.32
N ASP A 178 12.71 25.77 6.63
CA ASP A 178 11.46 26.53 6.75
C ASP A 178 10.77 26.71 5.38
N ASP A 179 11.52 26.63 4.28
CA ASP A 179 10.99 26.71 2.91
C ASP A 179 10.40 25.37 2.41
N TYR A 180 10.73 24.26 3.05
CA TYR A 180 10.40 22.91 2.59
C TYR A 180 9.48 22.14 3.54
N PHE A 181 9.48 22.50 4.82
CA PHE A 181 8.65 21.91 5.85
C PHE A 181 7.68 22.94 6.40
N ASN A 182 6.44 22.52 6.61
CA ASN A 182 5.45 23.31 7.31
C ASN A 182 5.10 22.66 8.65
N ASN A 183 4.85 23.48 9.67
CA ASN A 183 4.19 23.00 10.89
C ASN A 183 2.80 22.47 10.51
N ASP A 184 2.43 21.31 11.03
CA ASP A 184 1.19 20.61 10.72
C ASP A 184 0.62 20.01 12.02
N LEU A 185 -0.66 20.19 12.27
CA LEU A 185 -1.32 19.62 13.44
C LEU A 185 -1.86 18.24 13.10
N THR A 186 -1.45 17.24 13.86
CA THR A 186 -1.82 15.83 13.68
C THR A 186 -2.42 15.25 14.95
N ASP A 187 -2.79 13.97 14.90
CA ASP A 187 -3.20 13.17 16.05
C ASP A 187 -2.08 12.98 17.11
N GLU A 188 -0.83 13.30 16.78
CA GLU A 188 0.32 13.34 17.72
C GLU A 188 0.65 14.75 18.24
N GLY A 189 -0.10 15.78 17.83
CA GLY A 189 0.19 17.18 18.16
C GLY A 189 0.90 17.93 17.03
N LEU A 190 1.80 18.86 17.38
CA LEU A 190 2.50 19.70 16.43
C LEU A 190 3.67 18.95 15.76
N CYS A 191 3.61 18.83 14.44
CA CYS A 191 4.54 18.06 13.63
C CYS A 191 5.05 18.84 12.43
N CYS A 192 5.99 18.26 11.69
CA CYS A 192 6.58 18.85 10.49
C CYS A 192 6.26 18.03 9.27
N SER A 193 5.62 18.66 8.28
CA SER A 193 5.19 18.02 7.04
C SER A 193 5.97 18.55 5.84
N PHE A 194 6.67 17.64 5.17
CA PHE A 194 7.35 17.85 3.89
C PHE A 194 6.44 17.44 2.73
N ASN A 195 6.40 18.24 1.66
CA ASN A 195 5.72 17.91 0.40
C ASN A 195 4.22 17.58 0.48
N ARG A 196 3.58 18.03 1.54
CA ARG A 196 2.12 18.01 1.72
C ARG A 196 1.49 19.16 0.93
N LEU A 197 0.31 18.94 0.34
CA LEU A 197 -0.47 20.02 -0.26
C LEU A 197 -1.06 20.94 0.83
N PRO A 198 -1.19 22.25 0.55
CA PRO A 198 -1.76 23.18 1.52
C PRO A 198 -3.24 22.87 1.82
N PRO A 199 -3.75 23.26 3.01
CA PRO A 199 -5.11 22.95 3.42
C PRO A 199 -6.19 23.41 2.43
N ASN A 200 -6.00 24.52 1.73
CA ASN A 200 -6.94 24.99 0.69
C ASN A 200 -7.02 24.06 -0.55
N MET A 201 -6.02 23.20 -0.75
CA MET A 201 -6.03 22.15 -1.78
C MET A 201 -6.60 20.82 -1.28
N VAL A 202 -6.59 20.60 0.04
CA VAL A 202 -7.09 19.35 0.65
C VAL A 202 -8.56 19.46 1.09
N TYR A 203 -8.97 20.61 1.59
CA TYR A 203 -10.29 20.84 2.21
C TYR A 203 -11.14 21.85 1.43
N TRP A 204 -12.47 21.69 1.48
CA TRP A 204 -13.41 22.64 0.88
C TRP A 204 -13.45 23.98 1.64
N ASN A 205 -13.35 23.93 2.97
CA ASN A 205 -13.35 25.12 3.83
C ASN A 205 -12.09 25.11 4.72
N PRO A 206 -10.98 25.72 4.29
CA PRO A 206 -9.72 25.69 5.03
C PRO A 206 -9.72 26.57 6.27
N LYS A 207 -10.69 27.49 6.43
CA LYS A 207 -10.71 28.48 7.52
C LYS A 207 -10.89 27.85 8.91
N SER A 208 -11.44 26.65 9.00
CA SER A 208 -11.50 25.91 10.27
C SER A 208 -10.17 25.24 10.67
N LEU A 209 -9.13 25.31 9.82
CA LEU A 209 -7.85 24.61 10.00
C LEU A 209 -6.61 25.50 9.85
N SER A 210 -6.76 26.76 9.42
CA SER A 210 -5.67 27.64 8.98
C SER A 210 -5.17 28.60 10.07
N TYR A 211 -4.79 28.08 11.24
CA TYR A 211 -4.18 28.87 12.33
C TYR A 211 -2.65 28.79 12.37
N LEU A 212 -2.09 27.80 11.68
CA LEU A 212 -0.65 27.71 11.49
C LEU A 212 -0.27 28.71 10.38
N ASN A 213 0.69 29.60 10.64
CA ASN A 213 1.30 30.50 9.64
C ASN A 213 2.14 29.68 8.64
N GLN A 214 1.51 28.72 7.95
CA GLN A 214 2.16 27.86 6.97
C GLN A 214 2.56 28.70 5.76
N THR A 215 3.84 28.66 5.43
CA THR A 215 4.43 29.36 4.29
C THR A 215 4.66 28.36 3.18
N TYR A 216 3.66 28.21 2.30
CA TYR A 216 3.85 27.47 1.06
C TYR A 216 4.46 28.38 0.00
N SER A 217 5.35 27.83 -0.82
CA SER A 217 5.84 28.51 -2.01
C SER A 217 4.68 28.83 -2.98
N ASN A 218 4.81 29.90 -3.77
CA ASN A 218 3.77 30.36 -4.71
C ASN A 218 3.43 29.31 -5.80
N ASN A 219 4.29 28.32 -6.02
CA ASN A 219 4.14 27.32 -7.08
C ASN A 219 3.43 26.06 -6.54
N ILE A 220 2.13 26.16 -6.29
CA ILE A 220 1.30 25.02 -5.85
C ILE A 220 0.57 24.46 -7.07
N TYR A 221 0.72 23.16 -7.31
CA TYR A 221 -0.02 22.44 -8.33
C TYR A 221 -1.16 21.65 -7.67
N ASP A 222 -2.38 21.77 -8.19
CA ASP A 222 -3.55 21.03 -7.72
C ASP A 222 -3.48 19.57 -8.20
N TRP A 223 -2.54 18.84 -7.61
CA TRP A 223 -2.27 17.44 -7.92
C TRP A 223 -3.27 16.55 -7.20
N ASN A 224 -3.79 15.56 -7.91
CA ASN A 224 -4.48 14.44 -7.30
C ASN A 224 -4.07 13.13 -8.01
N PRO A 225 -4.27 11.96 -7.36
CA PRO A 225 -3.94 10.69 -7.95
C PRO A 225 -4.59 10.46 -9.31
N GLU A 226 -5.85 10.84 -9.52
CA GLU A 226 -6.59 10.54 -10.76
C GLU A 226 -6.02 11.29 -11.97
N ASP A 227 -5.82 12.61 -11.82
CA ASP A 227 -5.33 13.51 -12.86
C ASP A 227 -3.81 13.41 -13.04
N GLY A 228 -3.08 13.08 -11.98
CA GLY A 228 -1.63 13.00 -11.98
C GLY A 228 -0.97 14.35 -12.26
N PHE A 229 0.20 14.31 -12.90
CA PHE A 229 0.89 15.50 -13.38
C PHE A 229 0.59 15.76 -14.85
N PRO A 230 0.61 17.02 -15.31
CA PRO A 230 0.36 17.33 -16.71
C PRO A 230 1.56 16.88 -17.57
N ASP A 231 1.28 16.38 -18.77
CA ASP A 231 2.28 15.90 -19.74
C ASP A 231 3.20 17.01 -20.28
N VAL A 232 2.87 18.28 -20.03
CA VAL A 232 3.61 19.43 -20.57
C VAL A 232 4.88 19.68 -19.75
N ILE A 233 6.00 19.64 -20.47
CA ILE A 233 7.42 19.67 -20.04
C ILE A 233 7.82 20.90 -19.20
N SER A 234 6.95 21.88 -18.99
CA SER A 234 7.25 23.09 -18.20
C SER A 234 7.38 22.85 -16.68
N ALA A 235 6.97 21.69 -16.16
CA ALA A 235 7.02 21.40 -14.73
C ALA A 235 8.37 20.84 -14.21
N ALA A 236 9.36 20.63 -15.09
CA ALA A 236 10.67 20.11 -14.67
C ALA A 236 11.58 21.18 -14.02
N ASN A 237 11.31 22.47 -14.27
CA ASN A 237 12.21 23.57 -13.90
C ASN A 237 11.70 24.46 -12.74
N GLU A 238 10.50 24.19 -12.21
CA GLU A 238 9.90 25.00 -11.16
C GLU A 238 9.68 24.17 -9.90
N ASN A 239 9.96 24.76 -8.73
CA ASN A 239 9.82 24.13 -7.41
C ASN A 239 8.35 23.95 -7.01
N PHE A 240 7.59 23.17 -7.80
CA PHE A 240 6.19 22.85 -7.53
C PHE A 240 6.00 21.97 -6.30
N ILE A 241 4.87 22.16 -5.62
CA ILE A 241 4.36 21.24 -4.60
C ILE A 241 3.08 20.58 -5.16
N PRO A 242 2.98 19.23 -5.19
CA PRO A 242 3.98 18.29 -4.69
C PRO A 242 5.17 18.15 -5.66
N ARG A 243 6.36 18.03 -5.06
CA ARG A 243 7.64 17.77 -5.71
C ARG A 243 7.67 16.35 -6.26
N ARG A 244 8.42 16.15 -7.33
CA ARG A 244 8.65 14.85 -7.97
C ARG A 244 10.02 14.29 -7.58
N PRO A 245 10.17 12.95 -7.52
CA PRO A 245 11.48 12.35 -7.42
C PRO A 245 12.27 12.58 -8.71
N LEU A 246 13.58 12.88 -8.61
CA LEU A 246 14.45 12.93 -9.80
C LEU A 246 14.95 11.55 -10.22
N GLY A 247 14.99 10.60 -9.30
CA GLY A 247 15.58 9.30 -9.55
C GLY A 247 15.73 8.46 -8.29
N ALA A 248 16.36 7.30 -8.49
CA ALA A 248 16.76 6.40 -7.43
C ALA A 248 18.10 6.83 -6.80
N GLY A 249 18.23 6.66 -5.48
CA GLY A 249 19.49 6.90 -4.76
C GLY A 249 19.43 8.01 -3.70
N GLN A 250 20.31 7.86 -2.71
CA GLN A 250 20.42 8.73 -1.52
C GLN A 250 20.67 10.20 -1.85
N HIS A 251 21.49 10.46 -2.86
CA HIS A 251 21.88 11.81 -3.27
C HIS A 251 20.79 12.55 -4.04
N LEU A 252 19.81 11.84 -4.61
CA LEU A 252 18.64 12.47 -5.24
C LEU A 252 17.51 12.68 -4.24
N GLY A 253 17.84 12.53 -2.95
CA GLY A 253 16.89 12.47 -1.89
C GLY A 253 16.84 13.62 -0.89
N LEU A 254 16.04 13.44 0.16
CA LEU A 254 15.87 14.30 1.32
C LEU A 254 16.70 13.66 2.40
N SER A 255 17.58 14.47 2.93
CA SER A 255 18.39 14.13 4.08
C SER A 255 18.15 15.21 5.10
N ILE A 256 17.73 14.83 6.29
CA ILE A 256 17.44 15.76 7.38
C ILE A 256 18.27 15.40 8.61
N THR A 257 18.54 16.39 9.43
CA THR A 257 19.12 16.22 10.75
C THR A 257 18.13 16.68 11.79
N LEU A 258 17.71 15.78 12.69
CA LEU A 258 16.68 16.07 13.69
C LEU A 258 17.25 16.24 15.09
N ASP A 259 16.68 17.16 15.85
CA ASP A 259 16.95 17.39 17.27
C ASP A 259 15.73 17.07 18.13
N THR A 260 15.83 15.97 18.88
CA THR A 260 14.77 15.51 19.79
C THR A 260 14.55 16.44 20.99
N GLN A 261 15.54 17.22 21.44
CA GLN A 261 15.46 18.00 22.68
C GLN A 261 15.02 17.15 23.89
N VAL A 262 15.66 15.99 24.10
CA VAL A 262 15.30 15.01 25.17
C VAL A 262 15.24 15.67 26.55
N ASP A 263 16.10 16.65 26.81
CA ASP A 263 16.13 17.43 28.05
C ASP A 263 14.84 18.22 28.30
N LYS A 264 14.06 18.53 27.26
CA LYS A 264 12.79 19.25 27.35
C LYS A 264 11.56 18.34 27.36
N TYR A 265 11.70 17.03 27.54
CA TYR A 265 10.54 16.14 27.60
C TYR A 265 9.74 16.34 28.90
N TYR A 266 8.46 16.63 28.81
CA TYR A 266 7.56 16.64 29.96
C TYR A 266 6.76 15.33 30.05
N CYS A 267 6.09 14.99 28.95
CA CYS A 267 5.30 13.78 28.79
C CYS A 267 5.46 13.27 27.35
N SER A 268 5.35 11.95 27.16
CA SER A 268 5.54 11.34 25.85
C SER A 268 4.33 10.52 25.45
N SER A 269 4.01 10.55 24.16
CA SER A 269 2.96 9.70 23.57
C SER A 269 3.30 8.21 23.59
N THR A 270 4.55 7.84 23.86
CA THR A 270 5.00 6.44 23.98
C THR A 270 5.97 6.26 25.14
N TYR A 271 6.28 5.02 25.49
CA TYR A 271 7.31 4.69 26.49
C TYR A 271 8.75 4.87 25.98
N SER A 272 8.97 5.65 24.93
CA SER A 272 10.28 5.87 24.31
C SER A 272 10.50 7.34 23.93
N VAL A 273 11.74 7.69 23.62
CA VAL A 273 12.11 9.03 23.12
C VAL A 273 12.52 8.95 21.66
N GLY A 274 12.20 9.98 20.89
CA GLY A 274 12.48 10.00 19.47
C GLY A 274 11.36 10.64 18.64
N PHE A 275 11.22 10.15 17.43
CA PHE A 275 10.26 10.66 16.45
C PHE A 275 9.34 9.57 15.93
N LYS A 276 8.08 9.93 15.64
CA LYS A 276 7.19 9.16 14.78
C LYS A 276 7.24 9.76 13.38
N ILE A 277 7.41 8.91 12.36
CA ILE A 277 7.50 9.34 10.97
C ILE A 277 6.46 8.58 10.16
N VAL A 278 5.67 9.28 9.36
CA VAL A 278 4.68 8.68 8.47
C VAL A 278 4.89 9.18 7.05
N LEU A 279 4.78 8.26 6.10
CA LEU A 279 4.70 8.57 4.68
C LEU A 279 3.24 8.54 4.26
N SER A 280 2.79 9.60 3.61
CA SER A 280 1.43 9.69 3.11
C SER A 280 1.39 10.24 1.70
N ASN A 281 0.23 10.12 1.08
CA ASN A 281 -0.06 10.85 -0.14
C ASN A 281 -0.06 12.37 0.14
N PRO A 282 0.47 13.24 -0.74
CA PRO A 282 0.44 14.70 -0.57
C PRO A 282 -0.93 15.31 -0.22
N ILE A 283 -2.03 14.67 -0.60
CA ILE A 283 -3.40 15.16 -0.33
C ILE A 283 -4.07 14.48 0.87
N GLU A 284 -3.38 13.56 1.53
CA GLU A 284 -3.90 12.76 2.65
C GLU A 284 -3.43 13.29 3.99
N THR A 285 -4.33 13.42 4.96
CA THR A 285 -3.98 13.74 6.35
C THR A 285 -3.13 12.66 7.01
N PRO A 286 -1.99 13.00 7.62
CA PRO A 286 -1.16 12.02 8.31
C PRO A 286 -1.90 11.50 9.55
N LYS A 287 -1.88 10.17 9.71
CA LYS A 287 -2.39 9.46 10.90
C LYS A 287 -1.19 8.93 11.67
N THR A 288 -0.49 9.83 12.35
CA THR A 288 0.85 9.56 12.88
C THR A 288 0.79 8.73 14.16
N ALA A 289 -0.30 8.85 14.94
CA ALA A 289 -0.45 8.10 16.18
C ALA A 289 -0.48 6.59 15.94
N ASP A 290 -1.26 6.16 14.95
CA ASP A 290 -1.50 4.75 14.62
C ASP A 290 -0.46 4.16 13.65
N PHE A 291 -0.04 4.92 12.64
CA PHE A 291 0.78 4.40 11.52
C PHE A 291 2.21 4.96 11.49
N GLY A 292 2.61 5.74 12.50
CA GLY A 292 3.95 6.31 12.59
C GLY A 292 5.02 5.26 12.89
N PHE A 293 6.08 5.23 12.08
CA PHE A 293 7.28 4.46 12.35
C PHE A 293 8.14 5.16 13.41
N LEU A 294 8.63 4.39 14.39
CA LEU A 294 9.45 4.93 15.46
C LEU A 294 10.91 5.08 15.02
N LEU A 295 11.49 6.23 15.32
CA LEU A 295 12.91 6.48 15.20
C LEU A 295 13.50 7.01 16.50
N SER A 296 14.47 6.27 17.03
CA SER A 296 15.24 6.67 18.21
C SER A 296 16.32 7.71 17.87
N PRO A 297 16.68 8.61 18.81
CA PRO A 297 17.82 9.52 18.63
C PRO A 297 19.16 8.77 18.59
N GLY A 298 20.20 9.43 18.04
CA GLY A 298 21.58 8.92 18.03
C GLY A 298 21.85 7.83 16.99
N VAL A 299 20.97 7.68 16.00
CA VAL A 299 21.16 6.73 14.89
C VAL A 299 21.07 7.45 13.55
N GLU A 300 21.79 6.92 12.55
CA GLU A 300 21.60 7.30 11.16
C GLU A 300 20.68 6.26 10.51
N ALA A 301 19.49 6.70 10.08
CA ALA A 301 18.48 5.83 9.49
C ALA A 301 18.30 6.11 8.00
N ARG A 302 18.25 5.03 7.22
CA ARG A 302 18.07 5.08 5.77
C ARG A 302 16.81 4.32 5.39
N TYR A 303 16.00 4.97 4.57
CA TYR A 303 14.68 4.47 4.22
C TYR A 303 14.53 4.38 2.72
N VAL A 304 14.19 3.19 2.23
CA VAL A 304 13.88 2.98 0.82
C VAL A 304 12.39 3.12 0.63
N ILE A 305 11.99 4.08 -0.21
CA ILE A 305 10.59 4.37 -0.50
C ILE A 305 10.18 3.56 -1.73
N ASN A 306 9.15 2.74 -1.56
CA ASN A 306 8.55 1.98 -2.65
C ASN A 306 7.11 2.45 -2.90
N PRO A 307 6.86 3.22 -3.98
CA PRO A 307 5.51 3.64 -4.35
C PRO A 307 4.75 2.48 -4.99
N THR A 308 3.49 2.30 -4.60
CA THR A 308 2.57 1.35 -5.23
C THR A 308 1.37 2.11 -5.76
N ILE A 309 1.09 1.94 -7.06
CA ILE A 309 -0.06 2.56 -7.74
C ILE A 309 -1.04 1.45 -8.10
N ARG A 310 -2.32 1.70 -7.84
CA ARG A 310 -3.42 0.84 -8.26
C ARG A 310 -4.38 1.65 -9.07
N GLU A 311 -4.59 1.27 -10.31
CA GLU A 311 -5.50 1.96 -11.23
C GLU A 311 -6.70 1.09 -11.57
N ALA A 312 -7.83 1.74 -11.81
CA ALA A 312 -8.99 1.08 -12.36
C ALA A 312 -9.21 1.48 -13.81
N THR A 313 -9.59 0.49 -14.62
CA THR A 313 -10.01 0.70 -16.01
C THR A 313 -11.29 1.53 -16.09
N ASP A 314 -11.42 2.40 -17.09
CA ASP A 314 -12.64 3.19 -17.32
C ASP A 314 -13.91 2.33 -17.48
N SER A 315 -13.79 1.11 -17.98
CA SER A 315 -14.91 0.16 -18.06
C SER A 315 -15.55 -0.16 -16.71
N LEU A 316 -14.84 0.03 -15.60
CA LEU A 316 -15.36 -0.20 -14.25
C LEU A 316 -16.42 0.85 -13.85
N LYS A 317 -16.44 2.02 -14.51
CA LYS A 317 -17.50 3.03 -14.33
C LYS A 317 -18.89 2.47 -14.67
N ASN A 318 -18.96 1.50 -15.59
CA ASN A 318 -20.21 0.85 -16.01
C ASN A 318 -20.76 -0.15 -14.99
N VAL A 319 -19.98 -0.56 -13.99
CA VAL A 319 -20.44 -1.45 -12.92
C VAL A 319 -21.10 -0.60 -11.84
N ALA A 320 -22.33 -0.94 -11.47
CA ALA A 320 -23.08 -0.21 -10.44
C ALA A 320 -22.33 -0.12 -9.10
N ILE A 321 -22.45 1.02 -8.41
CA ILE A 321 -21.79 1.34 -7.13
C ILE A 321 -22.00 0.22 -6.10
N GLU A 322 -23.24 -0.27 -5.97
CA GLU A 322 -23.62 -1.33 -5.01
C GLU A 322 -22.85 -2.65 -5.22
N LYS A 323 -22.51 -2.95 -6.47
CA LYS A 323 -21.79 -4.18 -6.84
C LYS A 323 -20.28 -4.04 -6.68
N ARG A 324 -19.72 -2.87 -7.02
CA ARG A 324 -18.29 -2.62 -6.88
C ARG A 324 -17.87 -2.16 -5.48
N LYS A 325 -18.82 -1.71 -4.65
CA LYS A 325 -18.63 -1.27 -3.25
C LYS A 325 -17.61 -0.14 -3.02
N CYS A 326 -17.27 0.60 -4.07
CA CYS A 326 -16.31 1.69 -4.02
C CYS A 326 -16.79 2.82 -4.97
N TYR A 327 -16.27 4.03 -4.76
CA TYR A 327 -16.71 5.25 -5.46
C TYR A 327 -15.60 5.79 -6.36
N PHE A 328 -15.93 6.41 -7.48
CA PHE A 328 -15.02 7.32 -8.20
C PHE A 328 -15.06 8.71 -7.56
N SER A 329 -14.02 9.54 -7.73
CA SER A 329 -13.98 10.86 -7.07
C SER A 329 -15.16 11.76 -7.41
N ASN A 330 -15.71 11.64 -8.61
CA ASN A 330 -16.86 12.44 -9.07
C ASN A 330 -18.23 11.91 -8.59
N GLU A 331 -18.29 10.75 -7.92
CA GLU A 331 -19.56 10.10 -7.56
C GLU A 331 -20.01 10.37 -6.12
N ARG A 332 -19.07 10.69 -5.24
CA ARG A 332 -19.36 11.01 -3.85
C ARG A 332 -18.46 12.12 -3.36
N THR A 333 -19.07 13.27 -3.08
CA THR A 333 -18.40 14.38 -2.41
C THR A 333 -18.34 14.13 -0.92
N LEU A 334 -17.20 14.45 -0.31
CA LEU A 334 -17.03 14.44 1.13
C LEU A 334 -17.36 15.83 1.69
N GLN A 335 -17.84 15.88 2.93
CA GLN A 335 -18.24 17.14 3.57
C GLN A 335 -17.03 18.07 3.80
N TYR A 336 -15.91 17.51 4.23
CA TYR A 336 -14.72 18.27 4.61
C TYR A 336 -13.61 18.25 3.55
N PHE A 337 -13.35 17.08 2.97
CA PHE A 337 -12.26 16.85 2.02
C PHE A 337 -12.68 17.06 0.57
N ARG A 338 -11.78 17.64 -0.23
CA ARG A 338 -11.96 17.81 -1.68
C ARG A 338 -11.88 16.49 -2.43
N PHE A 339 -11.02 15.58 -1.98
CA PHE A 339 -10.74 14.33 -2.64
C PHE A 339 -11.08 13.13 -1.75
N ASN A 340 -11.61 12.08 -2.36
CA ASN A 340 -11.86 10.82 -1.68
C ASN A 340 -10.69 9.86 -1.98
N LEU A 341 -9.74 9.72 -1.06
CA LEU A 341 -8.59 8.83 -1.23
C LEU A 341 -8.93 7.33 -1.17
N ALA A 342 -10.14 6.99 -0.73
CA ALA A 342 -10.68 5.63 -0.83
C ALA A 342 -11.38 5.37 -2.20
N SER A 343 -11.22 6.29 -3.16
CA SER A 343 -11.83 6.17 -4.50
C SER A 343 -11.02 5.29 -5.45
N ILE A 344 -11.73 4.77 -6.46
CA ILE A 344 -11.33 3.67 -7.33
C ILE A 344 -10.18 3.97 -8.32
N PRO A 345 -10.13 5.11 -9.05
CA PRO A 345 -9.44 5.09 -10.34
C PRO A 345 -7.92 5.11 -10.24
N ARG A 346 -7.35 5.72 -9.20
CA ARG A 346 -5.90 5.65 -8.93
C ARG A 346 -5.62 5.85 -7.45
N VAL A 347 -5.18 4.81 -6.76
CA VAL A 347 -4.71 4.89 -5.36
C VAL A 347 -3.21 4.77 -5.34
N MET A 348 -2.55 5.68 -4.63
CA MET A 348 -1.10 5.69 -4.47
C MET A 348 -0.74 5.57 -2.99
N ASN A 349 -0.03 4.50 -2.66
CA ASN A 349 0.50 4.25 -1.32
C ASN A 349 2.03 4.22 -1.36
N PHE A 350 2.64 4.64 -0.26
CA PHE A 350 4.08 4.59 -0.08
C PHE A 350 4.40 3.64 1.07
N SER A 351 5.35 2.74 0.83
CA SER A 351 5.81 1.79 1.84
C SER A 351 7.30 1.98 2.07
N LEU A 352 7.71 1.78 3.32
CA LEU A 352 9.10 1.75 3.73
C LEU A 352 9.63 0.32 3.63
N LEU A 353 10.69 0.14 2.85
CA LEU A 353 11.52 -1.04 2.95
C LEU A 353 12.67 -0.71 3.90
N ASN A 354 12.73 -1.41 5.04
CA ASN A 354 13.81 -1.28 6.01
C ASN A 354 15.11 -1.76 5.38
N ASP A 355 16.08 -0.87 5.19
CA ASP A 355 17.45 -1.26 4.87
C ASP A 355 18.43 -0.56 5.84
N VAL A 356 19.11 -1.40 6.63
CA VAL A 356 20.30 -1.16 7.46
C VAL A 356 20.34 0.14 8.30
N ARG A 357 20.15 -0.03 9.62
CA ARG A 357 20.52 0.97 10.64
C ARG A 357 22.03 0.97 10.81
N TYR A 358 22.69 2.12 10.62
CA TYR A 358 24.11 2.29 10.98
C TYR A 358 24.19 3.06 12.29
N LEU A 359 24.84 2.47 13.30
CA LEU A 359 25.22 3.17 14.52
C LEU A 359 26.48 3.99 14.22
N LYS A 360 26.32 5.26 13.85
CA LYS A 360 27.44 6.19 13.76
C LYS A 360 27.44 7.06 15.01
N PHE A 361 28.42 6.87 15.88
CA PHE A 361 28.63 7.75 17.04
C PHE A 361 29.08 9.13 16.53
N THR A 362 28.14 10.04 16.30
CA THR A 362 28.44 11.47 16.21
C THR A 362 28.61 12.00 17.63
N LYS A 363 29.62 12.86 17.82
CA LYS A 363 29.95 13.43 19.14
C LYS A 363 28.83 14.34 19.68
N ASP A 364 27.91 14.71 18.81
CA ASP A 364 26.68 15.44 19.08
C ASP A 364 25.48 14.53 18.75
N ARG A 365 24.43 14.59 19.57
CA ARG A 365 23.24 13.71 19.58
C ARG A 365 22.31 13.98 18.37
N GLU A 366 22.87 13.98 17.17
CA GLU A 366 22.20 14.27 15.91
C GLU A 366 21.82 12.97 15.19
N ALA A 367 20.58 12.88 14.71
CA ALA A 367 20.13 11.80 13.84
C ALA A 367 20.18 12.29 12.38
N VAL A 368 20.97 11.63 11.52
CA VAL A 368 21.09 11.97 10.09
C VAL A 368 20.25 10.99 9.27
N PHE A 369 19.44 11.53 8.35
CA PHE A 369 18.52 10.75 7.53
C PHE A 369 18.94 10.75 6.08
N TYR A 370 18.61 9.68 5.38
CA TYR A 370 18.78 9.60 3.94
C TYR A 370 17.66 8.77 3.32
N TYR A 371 17.06 9.23 2.22
CA TYR A 371 16.13 8.38 1.45
C TYR A 371 16.69 8.01 0.07
N ALA A 372 16.40 6.79 -0.39
CA ALA A 372 16.69 6.34 -1.74
C ALA A 372 15.48 5.60 -2.32
N ILE A 373 15.03 5.95 -3.52
CA ILE A 373 14.01 5.15 -4.24
C ILE A 373 14.70 3.93 -4.86
N ARG A 374 14.10 2.73 -4.77
CA ARG A 374 14.64 1.51 -5.38
C ARG A 374 13.88 1.19 -6.67
N LYS A 375 14.62 0.93 -7.75
CA LYS A 375 14.09 0.35 -9.00
C LYS A 375 14.21 -1.18 -8.89
N LEU A 376 13.09 -1.90 -8.79
CA LEU A 376 13.09 -3.37 -8.72
C LEU A 376 12.78 -3.95 -10.11
N ASN A 377 13.76 -4.65 -10.69
CA ASN A 377 13.52 -5.64 -11.74
C ASN A 377 13.35 -7.01 -11.06
N GLU A 378 12.12 -7.54 -10.98
CA GLU A 378 11.74 -8.98 -11.01
C GLU A 378 10.46 -9.27 -10.18
N PRO A 379 9.60 -10.20 -10.65
CA PRO A 379 8.32 -10.50 -10.01
C PRO A 379 8.49 -11.58 -8.94
N LYS A 380 7.88 -11.40 -7.77
CA LYS A 380 7.60 -12.51 -6.84
C LYS A 380 6.10 -12.62 -6.55
N GLU A 381 5.65 -13.87 -6.59
CA GLU A 381 4.27 -14.33 -6.47
C GLU A 381 3.59 -14.00 -5.13
N ILE A 382 2.37 -13.49 -5.27
CA ILE A 382 1.09 -13.90 -4.65
C ILE A 382 1.05 -14.10 -3.12
N SER A 383 0.39 -13.14 -2.46
CA SER A 383 -0.62 -13.42 -1.43
C SER A 383 -1.76 -12.42 -1.59
N GLY A 384 -3.01 -12.92 -1.61
CA GLY A 384 -4.20 -12.16 -1.98
C GLY A 384 -4.40 -10.87 -1.19
N VAL A 385 -4.84 -9.82 -1.88
CA VAL A 385 -5.18 -8.54 -1.26
C VAL A 385 -6.63 -8.21 -1.60
N HIS A 386 -7.48 -8.24 -0.57
CA HIS A 386 -8.84 -7.70 -0.61
C HIS A 386 -8.80 -6.22 -1.03
N PHE A 387 -9.73 -5.80 -1.88
CA PHE A 387 -10.06 -4.39 -2.02
C PHE A 387 -10.50 -3.90 -0.64
N MET A 388 -9.66 -3.13 0.03
CA MET A 388 -10.03 -2.41 1.24
C MET A 388 -10.75 -1.13 0.80
N CYS A 389 -11.94 -1.30 0.24
CA CYS A 389 -12.90 -0.21 0.21
C CYS A 389 -13.44 -0.15 1.63
N LEU A 390 -13.03 0.90 2.35
CA LEU A 390 -13.49 1.18 3.71
C LEU A 390 -15.01 1.10 3.69
N HIS A 391 -15.54 0.01 4.25
CA HIS A 391 -16.93 -0.06 4.65
C HIS A 391 -17.08 1.03 5.71
N SER A 392 -17.94 2.00 5.41
CA SER A 392 -18.39 3.03 6.34
C SER A 392 -18.91 2.42 7.63
#